data_AF-X1EXX2-F1
#
_entry.id   AF-X1EXX2-F1
#
_cell.length_a   1.000
_cell.length_b   1.000
_cell.length_c   1.000
_cell.angle_alpha   90.00
_cell.angle_beta   90.00
_cell.angle_gamma   90.00
#
_symmetry.space_group_name_H-M   'P 1'
#
loop_
_entity.id
_entity.type
_entity.pdbx_description
1 polymer ?
#
loop_
_entity_poly.entity_id
_entity_poly.type
_entity_poly.pdbx_seq_one_letter_code
_entity_poly.pdbx_strand_id
1 'polypeptide(L)' 'RLGFNSIGLPGFQFIQDPIDYRRGYHSNMDTYERLMMNDMMHNAVIVAAIVYHTAMRDELLPRKPLPEVQTRPGRGF' A
#
# COMPACT_ATOMS: atom_id res chain seq x y z
N ARG A 1 4.15 -0.81 -1.69
CA ARG A 1 3.89 -1.52 -2.97
C ARG A 1 4.93 -2.58 -3.31
N LEU A 2 6.24 -2.34 -3.12
CA LEU A 2 7.28 -3.25 -3.58
C LEU A 2 7.32 -4.62 -2.84
N GLY A 3 7.07 -4.64 -1.52
CA GLY A 3 7.14 -5.86 -0.70
C GLY A 3 6.16 -6.95 -1.12
N PHE A 4 4.85 -6.66 -1.10
CA PHE A 4 3.81 -7.66 -1.42
C PHE A 4 3.79 -8.07 -2.90
N ASN A 5 4.08 -7.14 -3.81
CA ASN A 5 4.07 -7.42 -5.24
C ASN A 5 5.07 -8.51 -5.64
N SER A 6 6.22 -8.58 -4.95
CA SER A 6 7.30 -9.55 -5.26
C SER A 6 6.88 -11.01 -5.09
N ILE A 7 5.85 -11.26 -4.29
CA ILE A 7 5.32 -12.60 -3.97
C ILE A 7 3.87 -12.77 -4.45
N GLY A 8 3.45 -11.97 -5.43
CA GLY A 8 2.11 -12.08 -6.05
C GLY A 8 0.94 -11.62 -5.16
N LEU A 9 1.20 -11.07 -3.97
CA LEU A 9 0.15 -10.58 -3.08
C LEU A 9 -0.31 -9.16 -3.48
N PRO A 10 -1.62 -8.89 -3.45
CA PRO A 10 -2.15 -7.56 -3.76
C PRO A 10 -1.75 -6.56 -2.68
N GLY A 11 -1.01 -5.52 -3.07
CA GLY A 11 -0.62 -4.41 -2.21
C GLY A 11 -1.27 -3.11 -2.64
N PHE A 12 -1.98 -2.46 -1.73
CA PHE A 12 -2.62 -1.16 -1.94
C PHE A 12 -1.81 -0.05 -1.26
N GLN A 13 -1.91 1.16 -1.79
CA GLN A 13 -1.35 2.34 -1.17
C GLN A 13 -2.42 3.42 -1.22
N PHE A 14 -2.80 3.91 -0.04
CA PHE A 14 -3.68 5.06 0.11
C PHE A 14 -2.77 6.27 0.27
N ILE A 15 -2.78 7.15 -0.72
CA ILE A 15 -1.96 8.37 -0.74
C ILE A 15 -2.90 9.55 -0.58
N GLN A 16 -2.50 10.50 0.26
CA GLN A 16 -3.25 11.72 0.50
C GLN A 16 -3.23 12.65 -0.73
N ASP A 17 -4.19 13.57 -0.79
CA ASP A 17 -4.26 14.57 -1.85
C ASP A 17 -2.98 15.44 -1.89
N PRO A 18 -2.49 15.81 -3.09
CA PRO A 18 -1.35 16.71 -3.25
C PRO A 18 -1.48 18.09 -2.60
N ILE A 19 -2.68 18.54 -2.17
CA ILE A 19 -2.88 19.84 -1.51
C ILE A 19 -1.91 20.07 -0.34
N ASP A 20 -1.62 19.05 0.47
CA ASP A 20 -0.65 19.16 1.59
C ASP A 20 0.49 18.12 1.53
N TYR A 21 0.33 17.03 0.79
CA TYR A 21 1.29 15.92 0.78
C TYR A 21 2.72 16.32 0.34
N ARG A 22 2.88 17.35 -0.49
CA ARG A 22 4.20 17.78 -1.00
C ARG A 22 4.78 19.01 -0.31
N ARG A 23 4.13 19.57 0.71
CA ARG A 23 4.52 20.86 1.33
C ARG A 23 5.17 20.72 2.72
N GLY A 24 5.76 19.56 3.02
CA GLY A 24 6.41 19.25 4.29
C GLY A 24 6.99 17.84 4.41
N TYR A 25 6.61 16.95 3.49
CA TYR A 25 7.13 15.58 3.41
C TYR A 25 8.66 15.54 3.41
N HIS A 26 9.25 14.73 4.29
CA HIS A 26 10.69 14.59 4.48
C HIS A 26 11.40 15.91 4.82
N SER A 27 10.72 16.81 5.53
CA SER A 27 11.32 18.01 6.07
C SER A 27 11.05 18.11 7.57
N ASN A 28 11.77 19.02 8.23
CA ASN A 28 11.59 19.33 9.65
C ASN A 28 10.19 19.94 9.94
N MET A 29 9.45 20.30 8.89
CA MET A 29 8.08 20.82 8.97
C MET A 29 7.03 19.70 9.02
N ASP A 30 7.40 18.42 9.03
CA ASP A 30 6.46 17.30 9.19
C ASP A 30 6.06 17.15 10.66
N THR A 31 5.14 18.02 11.11
CA THR A 31 4.71 18.12 12.52
C THR A 31 3.23 17.81 12.70
N TYR A 32 2.82 17.48 13.93
CA TYR A 32 1.45 17.09 14.27
C TYR A 32 0.40 18.14 13.88
N GLU A 33 0.75 19.42 14.00
CA GLU A 33 -0.14 20.56 13.74
C GLU A 33 -0.61 20.63 12.28
N ARG A 34 0.08 19.94 11.37
CA ARG A 34 -0.29 19.86 9.96
C ARG A 34 -1.35 18.81 9.67
N LEU A 35 -1.72 17.97 10.64
CA LEU A 35 -2.77 16.98 10.46
C LEU A 35 -4.12 17.65 10.22
N MET A 36 -4.66 17.44 9.04
CA MET A 36 -6.04 17.77 8.72
C MET A 36 -6.96 16.69 9.28
N MET A 37 -7.48 16.89 10.49
CA MET A 37 -8.25 15.88 11.22
C MET A 37 -9.43 15.31 10.42
N ASN A 38 -10.13 16.16 9.65
CA ASN A 38 -11.23 15.71 8.79
C ASN A 38 -10.77 14.71 7.72
N ASP A 39 -9.63 14.98 7.08
CA ASP A 39 -9.07 14.11 6.06
C ASP A 39 -8.52 12.82 6.68
N MET A 40 -7.96 12.90 7.89
CA MET A 40 -7.53 11.72 8.66
C MET A 40 -8.70 10.81 8.97
N MET A 41 -9.81 11.35 9.48
CA MET A 41 -11.02 10.58 9.77
C MET A 41 -11.61 9.96 8.50
N HIS A 42 -11.69 10.73 7.41
CA HIS A 42 -12.18 10.24 6.12
C HIS A 42 -11.33 9.06 5.60
N ASN A 43 -10.00 9.21 5.62
CA ASN A 43 -9.08 8.16 5.22
C ASN A 43 -9.20 6.92 6.11
N ALA A 44 -9.36 7.10 7.42
CA ALA A 44 -9.57 6.00 8.37
C ALA A 44 -10.85 5.21 8.04
N VAL A 45 -11.95 5.90 7.71
CA VAL A 45 -13.21 5.25 7.31
C VAL A 45 -13.04 4.46 6.01
N ILE A 46 -12.34 5.00 5.01
CA ILE A 46 -12.07 4.28 3.75
C ILE A 46 -11.27 3.00 4.02
N VAL A 47 -10.18 3.10 4.78
CA VAL A 47 -9.33 1.94 5.09
C VAL A 47 -10.12 0.90 5.88
N ALA A 48 -10.90 1.31 6.88
CA ALA A 48 -11.75 0.42 7.67
C ALA A 48 -12.79 -0.29 6.80
N ALA A 49 -13.45 0.43 5.89
CA ALA A 49 -14.42 -0.15 4.97
C ALA A 49 -13.78 -1.19 4.04
N ILE A 50 -12.60 -0.90 3.49
CA ILE A 50 -11.88 -1.85 2.62
C ILE A 50 -11.49 -3.10 3.41
N VAL A 51 -10.90 -2.94 4.61
CA VAL A 51 -10.55 -4.09 5.46
C VAL A 51 -11.79 -4.91 5.80
N TYR A 52 -12.89 -4.28 6.19
CA TYR A 52 -14.14 -4.97 6.50
C TYR A 52 -14.67 -5.76 5.31
N HIS A 53 -14.86 -5.12 4.16
CA HIS A 53 -15.38 -5.79 2.97
C HIS A 53 -14.46 -6.90 2.47
N THR A 54 -13.14 -6.72 2.54
CA THR A 54 -12.18 -7.74 2.13
C THR A 54 -12.13 -8.93 3.09
N ALA A 55 -12.38 -8.71 4.39
CA ALA A 55 -12.48 -9.78 5.37
C ALA A 55 -13.79 -10.58 5.27
N MET A 56 -14.87 -9.94 4.82
CA MET A 56 -16.20 -10.56 4.74
C MET A 56 -16.49 -11.26 3.40
N ARG A 57 -15.57 -11.19 2.42
CA ARG A 57 -15.73 -11.90 1.14
C ARG A 57 -15.39 -13.38 1.30
N ASP A 58 -16.21 -14.23 0.68
CA ASP A 58 -15.91 -15.67 0.57
C ASP A 58 -14.69 -15.94 -0.32
N GLU A 59 -14.52 -15.11 -1.36
CA GLU A 59 -13.45 -15.23 -2.34
C GLU A 59 -12.28 -14.28 -2.06
N LEU A 60 -11.07 -14.81 -2.26
CA LEU A 60 -9.84 -14.03 -2.20
C LEU A 60 -9.81 -12.93 -3.27
N LEU A 61 -9.12 -11.83 -2.95
CA LEU A 61 -8.84 -10.80 -3.94
C LEU A 61 -7.98 -11.35 -5.09
N PRO A 62 -8.19 -10.87 -6.33
CA PRO A 62 -7.35 -11.26 -7.47
C PRO A 62 -5.86 -11.05 -7.18
N ARG A 63 -5.07 -12.12 -7.37
CA ARG A 63 -3.62 -12.12 -7.15
C ARG A 63 -2.88 -11.99 -8.47
N LYS A 64 -1.69 -11.39 -8.42
CA LYS A 64 -0.80 -11.39 -9.59
C LYS A 64 -0.12 -12.76 -9.69
N PRO A 65 0.17 -13.26 -10.90
CA PRO A 65 0.97 -14.46 -11.06
C PRO A 65 2.32 -14.29 -10.37
N LEU A 66 2.82 -15.37 -9.76
CA LEU A 66 4.14 -15.38 -9.14
C LEU A 66 5.21 -15.18 -10.23
N PRO A 67 6.29 -14.42 -9.94
CA PRO A 67 7.42 -14.34 -10.87
C PRO A 67 7.98 -15.75 -11.08
N GLU A 68 8.28 -16.08 -12.34
CA GLU A 68 8.89 -17.37 -12.69
C GLU A 68 10.21 -17.54 -11.94
N VAL A 69 10.39 -18.72 -11.33
CA VAL A 69 11.66 -19.08 -10.71
C VAL A 69 12.69 -19.20 -11.82
N GLN A 70 13.59 -18.21 -11.92
CA GLN A 70 14.74 -18.36 -12.80
C GLN A 70 15.67 -19.41 -12.20
N THR A 71 15.52 -20.66 -12.65
CA THR A 71 16.55 -21.68 -12.48
C THR A 71 17.79 -21.22 -13.24
N ARG A 72 18.74 -20.61 -12.53
CA ARG A 72 20.05 -20.31 -13.11
C ARG A 72 20.67 -21.63 -13.57
N PRO A 73 21.00 -21.80 -14.87
CA PRO A 73 21.74 -22.98 -15.28
C PRO A 73 23.05 -23.01 -14.51
N GLY A 74 23.34 -24.16 -13.90
CA GLY A 74 24.51 -24.36 -13.06
C GLY A 74 25.77 -23.88 -13.80
N ARG A 75 26.45 -22.90 -13.21
CA ARG A 75 27.74 -22.45 -13.71
C ARG A 75 28.74 -23.56 -13.40
N GLY A 76 28.99 -24.41 -14.38
CA GLY A 76 30.11 -25.36 -14.35
C GLY A 76 31.41 -24.61 -14.10
N PHE A 77 32.27 -25.21 -13.27
CA PHE A 77 33.60 -24.75 -12.92
C PHE A 77 34.51 -24.62 -14.14
#